data_AF-A0A6J8C867-F1
#
_entry.id   AF-A0A6J8C867-F1
#
_cell.length_a   1.000
_cell.length_b   1.000
_cell.length_c   1.000
_cell.angle_alpha   90.00
_cell.angle_beta   90.00
_cell.angle_gamma   90.00
#
_symmetry.space_group_name_H-M   'P 1'
#
loop_
_entity.id
_entity.type
_entity.pdbx_description
1 polymer ?
#
loop_
_entity_poly.entity_id
_entity_poly.type
_entity_poly.pdbx_seq_one_letter_code
_entity_poly.pdbx_strand_id
1 'polypeptide(L)'
;MLSNKMDNEGFITHQAVADADVLIASTVVRYASCFPTVVVGEDTDVLVLLLFHAEENSKPLVFQSDKIRKSKVRDIKKPKALLGNEIVHVLPFIHAITGCDTTSRLYGIGKNAGLKRLRENVIFRELASVFLNQDATSDGIIESGQAALVMLYGGETGESLEQ
;
A
#
# COMPACT_ATOMS: atom_id res chain seq x y z
N MET A 1 -4.26 -20.70 22.90
CA MET A 1 -4.09 -19.77 21.76
C MET A 1 -3.24 -20.46 20.69
N LEU A 2 -3.41 -20.14 19.40
CA LEU A 2 -2.57 -20.71 18.34
C LEU A 2 -1.09 -20.36 18.56
N SER A 3 -0.80 -19.17 19.08
CA SER A 3 0.54 -18.72 19.45
C SER A 3 1.25 -19.73 20.35
N ASN A 4 0.62 -20.17 21.45
CA ASN A 4 1.24 -21.10 22.39
C ASN A 4 1.61 -22.43 21.72
N LYS A 5 0.82 -22.88 20.72
CA LYS A 5 1.16 -24.08 19.96
C LYS A 5 2.37 -23.85 19.08
N MET A 6 2.44 -22.70 18.39
CA MET A 6 3.58 -22.32 17.57
C MET A 6 4.85 -22.13 18.39
N ASP A 7 4.75 -21.47 19.55
CA ASP A 7 5.87 -21.27 20.47
C ASP A 7 6.41 -22.61 20.99
N ASN A 8 5.51 -23.55 21.33
CA ASN A 8 5.90 -24.91 21.74
C ASN A 8 6.61 -25.71 20.63
N GLU A 9 6.30 -25.42 19.36
CA GLU A 9 6.97 -26.00 18.19
C GLU A 9 8.22 -25.20 17.76
N GLY A 10 8.63 -24.21 18.55
CA GLY A 10 9.86 -23.41 18.32
C GLY A 10 9.70 -22.27 17.30
N PHE A 11 8.48 -21.95 16.87
CA PHE A 11 8.22 -20.77 16.06
C PHE A 11 8.14 -19.52 16.92
N ILE A 12 8.69 -18.42 16.41
CA ILE A 12 8.55 -17.11 17.05
C ILE A 12 7.20 -16.52 16.64
N THR A 13 6.38 -16.15 17.62
CA THR A 13 5.13 -15.45 17.37
C THR A 13 5.18 -14.00 17.81
N HIS A 14 4.52 -13.13 17.03
CA HIS A 14 4.38 -11.71 17.33
C HIS A 14 2.89 -11.38 17.41
N GLN A 15 2.48 -10.61 18.42
CA GLN A 15 1.09 -10.21 18.62
C GLN A 15 0.96 -8.70 18.39
N ALA A 16 0.09 -8.32 17.47
CA ALA A 16 -0.27 -6.91 17.26
C ALA A 16 -1.31 -6.48 18.31
N VAL A 17 -1.24 -5.22 18.72
CA VAL A 17 -2.24 -4.61 19.64
C VAL A 17 -3.57 -4.36 18.91
N ALA A 18 -3.49 -4.05 17.62
CA ALA A 18 -4.64 -3.80 16.76
C ALA A 18 -4.45 -4.60 15.45
N ASP A 19 -4.51 -3.92 14.31
CA ASP A 19 -4.27 -4.54 13.02
C ASP A 19 -2.84 -5.11 12.90
N ALA A 20 -2.71 -6.25 12.21
CA ALA A 20 -1.46 -6.99 12.11
C ALA A 20 -0.58 -6.54 10.93
N ASP A 21 -1.12 -5.83 9.94
CA ASP A 21 -0.46 -5.61 8.66
C ASP A 21 0.82 -4.79 8.80
N VAL A 22 0.77 -3.73 9.62
CA VAL A 22 1.94 -2.89 9.91
C VAL A 22 3.01 -3.68 10.66
N LEU A 23 2.61 -4.55 11.60
CA LEU A 23 3.56 -5.39 12.33
C LEU A 23 4.22 -6.42 11.40
N ILE A 24 3.45 -7.02 10.49
CA ILE A 24 3.97 -7.94 9.47
C ILE A 24 4.94 -7.20 8.55
N ALA A 25 4.53 -6.09 7.94
CA ALA A 25 5.34 -5.36 6.99
C ALA A 25 6.65 -4.84 7.61
N SER A 26 6.59 -4.23 8.80
CA SER A 26 7.77 -3.74 9.51
C SER A 26 8.73 -4.86 9.91
N THR A 27 8.20 -5.99 10.39
CA THR A 27 9.01 -7.17 10.71
C THR A 27 9.72 -7.69 9.46
N VAL A 28 8.99 -7.83 8.37
CA VAL A 28 9.51 -8.34 7.10
C VAL A 28 10.59 -7.43 6.52
N VAL A 29 10.37 -6.12 6.48
CA VAL A 29 11.36 -5.15 5.98
C VAL A 29 12.63 -5.22 6.81
N ARG A 30 12.50 -5.32 8.14
CA ARG A 30 13.65 -5.49 9.04
C ARG A 30 14.40 -6.81 8.79
N TYR A 31 13.71 -7.93 8.57
CA TYR A 31 14.41 -9.18 8.25
C TYR A 31 15.06 -9.12 6.87
N ALA A 32 14.40 -8.49 5.90
CA ALA A 32 14.90 -8.34 4.53
C ALA A 32 16.17 -7.49 4.45
N SER A 33 16.50 -6.65 5.43
CA SER A 33 17.79 -5.93 5.45
C SER A 33 18.98 -6.90 5.61
N CYS A 34 18.77 -8.05 6.25
CA CYS A 34 19.83 -9.00 6.59
C CYS A 34 19.70 -10.33 5.84
N PHE A 35 18.47 -10.82 5.59
CA PHE A 35 18.20 -12.16 5.09
C PHE A 35 17.19 -12.17 3.94
N PRO A 36 17.33 -13.08 2.95
CA PRO A 36 16.24 -13.36 2.01
C PRO A 36 14.97 -13.73 2.79
N THR A 37 13.88 -13.03 2.52
CA THR A 37 12.64 -13.12 3.32
C THR A 37 11.45 -13.44 2.43
N VAL A 38 10.61 -14.39 2.88
CA VAL A 38 9.36 -14.76 2.23
C VAL A 38 8.21 -14.44 3.17
N VAL A 39 7.21 -13.74 2.65
CA VAL A 39 5.95 -13.46 3.33
C VAL A 39 4.87 -14.29 2.67
N VAL A 40 4.12 -15.05 3.44
CA VAL A 40 3.02 -15.88 2.94
C VAL A 40 1.69 -15.23 3.32
N GLY A 41 0.84 -14.93 2.34
CA GLY A 41 -0.46 -14.33 2.56
C GLY A 41 -1.17 -13.89 1.28
N GLU A 42 -2.41 -13.45 1.42
CA GLU A 42 -3.24 -12.94 0.32
C GLU A 42 -3.59 -11.46 0.47
N ASP A 43 -3.21 -10.85 1.59
CA ASP A 43 -3.62 -9.51 1.95
C ASP A 43 -3.03 -8.44 1.02
N THR A 44 -3.88 -7.54 0.54
CA THR A 44 -3.45 -6.43 -0.31
C THR A 44 -2.86 -5.30 0.51
N ASP A 45 -3.27 -5.14 1.76
CA ASP A 45 -2.82 -4.08 2.65
C ASP A 45 -1.34 -4.33 2.98
N VAL A 46 -1.00 -5.59 3.32
CA VAL A 46 0.40 -6.04 3.44
C VAL A 46 1.18 -5.82 2.15
N LEU A 47 0.64 -6.17 0.97
CA LEU A 47 1.35 -5.96 -0.30
C LEU A 47 1.66 -4.48 -0.55
N VAL A 48 0.72 -3.58 -0.31
CA VAL A 48 0.91 -2.13 -0.48
C VAL A 48 1.97 -1.62 0.48
N LEU A 49 1.91 -2.04 1.76
CA LEU A 49 2.92 -1.68 2.76
C LEU A 49 4.32 -2.19 2.39
N LEU A 50 4.44 -3.41 1.86
CA LEU A 50 5.72 -3.95 1.40
C LEU A 50 6.26 -3.18 0.18
N LEU A 51 5.40 -2.81 -0.79
CA LEU A 51 5.83 -1.99 -1.93
C LEU A 51 6.34 -0.63 -1.48
N PHE A 52 5.65 0.01 -0.54
CA PHE A 52 6.02 1.32 0.01
C PHE A 52 7.34 1.26 0.79
N HIS A 53 7.46 0.33 1.76
CA HIS A 53 8.58 0.28 2.70
C HIS A 53 9.80 -0.54 2.25
N ALA A 54 9.69 -1.42 1.23
CA ALA A 54 10.84 -2.22 0.80
C ALA A 54 11.96 -1.33 0.25
N GLU A 55 13.16 -1.49 0.78
CA GLU A 55 14.35 -0.79 0.34
C GLU A 55 14.95 -1.41 -0.92
N GLU A 56 15.48 -0.57 -1.83
CA GLU A 56 16.12 -1.05 -3.06
C GLU A 56 17.31 -1.99 -2.77
N ASN A 57 18.06 -1.70 -1.70
CA ASN A 57 19.26 -2.43 -1.30
C ASN A 57 19.01 -3.63 -0.38
N SER A 58 17.74 -3.97 -0.08
CA SER A 58 17.42 -5.13 0.77
C SER A 58 17.90 -6.45 0.15
N LYS A 59 17.93 -7.53 0.93
CA LYS A 59 17.99 -8.90 0.40
C LYS A 59 16.68 -9.23 -0.37
N PRO A 60 16.63 -10.35 -1.12
CA PRO A 60 15.43 -10.76 -1.83
C PRO A 60 14.21 -10.81 -0.90
N LEU A 61 13.13 -10.15 -1.32
CA LEU A 61 11.87 -10.09 -0.59
C LEU A 61 10.74 -10.57 -1.50
N VAL A 62 10.07 -11.63 -1.07
CA VAL A 62 9.05 -12.32 -1.87
C VAL A 62 7.73 -12.37 -1.12
N PHE A 63 6.65 -12.01 -1.80
CA PHE A 63 5.28 -12.21 -1.33
C PHE A 63 4.65 -13.40 -2.06
N GLN A 64 4.30 -14.42 -1.30
CA GLN A 64 3.81 -15.69 -1.78
C GLN A 64 2.37 -15.93 -1.34
N SER A 65 1.54 -16.30 -2.30
CA SER A 65 0.17 -16.77 -2.07
C SER A 65 0.14 -18.01 -1.19
N ASP A 66 -0.79 -18.06 -0.24
CA ASP A 66 -1.04 -19.23 0.62
C ASP A 66 -1.86 -20.32 -0.09
N LYS A 67 -2.34 -20.05 -1.31
CA LYS A 67 -3.19 -20.97 -2.08
C LYS A 67 -2.38 -22.07 -2.74
N ILE A 68 -2.60 -23.31 -2.27
CA ILE A 68 -1.92 -24.53 -2.74
C ILE A 68 -2.01 -24.74 -4.27
N ARG A 69 -3.17 -24.47 -4.89
CA ARG A 69 -3.41 -24.77 -6.32
C ARG A 69 -3.01 -23.64 -7.29
N LYS A 70 -2.75 -22.43 -6.78
CA LYS A 70 -2.43 -21.24 -7.58
C LYS A 70 -1.38 -20.38 -6.86
N SER A 71 -0.30 -21.00 -6.37
CA SER A 71 0.73 -20.29 -5.63
C SER A 71 1.40 -19.25 -6.53
N LYS A 72 0.93 -18.01 -6.44
CA LYS A 72 1.58 -16.87 -7.07
C LYS A 72 2.72 -16.43 -6.18
N VAL A 73 3.92 -16.37 -6.74
CA VAL A 73 5.12 -15.87 -6.07
C VAL A 73 5.48 -14.55 -6.71
N ARG A 74 5.53 -13.48 -5.91
CA ARG A 74 5.83 -12.11 -6.36
C ARG A 74 7.09 -11.63 -5.67
N ASP A 75 8.15 -11.45 -6.43
CA ASP A 75 9.31 -10.68 -5.99
C ASP A 75 8.88 -9.22 -5.87
N ILE A 76 8.90 -8.65 -4.65
CA ILE A 76 8.41 -7.29 -4.36
C ILE A 76 9.18 -6.23 -5.13
N LYS A 77 10.47 -6.47 -5.42
CA LYS A 77 11.30 -5.49 -6.12
C LYS A 77 10.89 -5.29 -7.58
N LYS A 78 10.35 -6.32 -8.23
CA LYS A 78 9.91 -6.26 -9.64
C LYS A 78 8.75 -5.28 -9.88
N PRO A 79 7.58 -5.40 -9.21
CA PRO A 79 6.51 -4.43 -9.34
C PRO A 79 6.93 -3.05 -8.80
N LYS A 80 7.77 -2.97 -7.75
CA LYS A 80 8.30 -1.69 -7.27
C LYS A 80 9.08 -0.96 -8.38
N ALA A 81 10.01 -1.65 -9.04
CA ALA A 81 10.77 -1.11 -10.15
C ALA A 81 9.89 -0.74 -11.36
N LEU A 82 8.89 -1.56 -11.68
CA LEU A 82 7.95 -1.30 -12.77
C LEU A 82 7.07 -0.05 -12.51
N LEU A 83 6.68 0.16 -11.25
CA LEU A 83 5.87 1.32 -10.86
C LEU A 83 6.70 2.60 -10.75
N GLY A 84 7.97 2.49 -10.36
CA GLY A 84 8.83 3.63 -10.12
C GLY A 84 8.55 4.30 -8.76
N ASN A 85 9.56 5.02 -8.26
CA ASN A 85 9.55 5.54 -6.89
C ASN A 85 8.44 6.57 -6.64
N GLU A 86 8.10 7.41 -7.62
CA GLU A 86 7.01 8.39 -7.49
C GLU A 86 5.66 7.72 -7.23
N ILE A 87 5.30 6.71 -8.03
CA ILE A 87 4.02 6.00 -7.89
C ILE A 87 4.01 5.18 -6.62
N VAL A 88 5.10 4.46 -6.33
CA VAL A 88 5.24 3.64 -5.11
C VAL A 88 5.08 4.49 -3.86
N HIS A 89 5.66 5.69 -3.86
CA HIS A 89 5.55 6.62 -2.73
C HIS A 89 4.08 6.91 -2.41
N VAL A 90 3.25 7.22 -3.41
CA VAL A 90 1.84 7.57 -3.19
C VAL A 90 0.85 6.39 -3.24
N LEU A 91 1.32 5.14 -3.29
CA LEU A 91 0.45 3.96 -3.26
C LEU A 91 -0.47 3.89 -2.03
N PRO A 92 -0.02 4.22 -0.79
CA PRO A 92 -0.89 4.20 0.38
C PRO A 92 -2.11 5.12 0.23
N PHE A 93 -1.94 6.30 -0.37
CA PHE A 93 -3.04 7.23 -0.67
C PHE A 93 -4.09 6.57 -1.58
N ILE A 94 -3.66 5.95 -2.69
CA ILE A 94 -4.59 5.28 -3.61
C ILE A 94 -5.27 4.09 -2.97
N HIS A 95 -4.54 3.33 -2.18
CA HIS A 95 -5.09 2.20 -1.46
C HIS A 95 -6.21 2.64 -0.51
N ALA A 96 -5.97 3.70 0.27
CA ALA A 96 -6.96 4.26 1.19
C ALA A 96 -8.15 4.90 0.47
N ILE A 97 -7.94 5.77 -0.53
CA ILE A 97 -9.03 6.49 -1.21
C ILE A 97 -9.88 5.58 -2.11
N THR A 98 -9.30 4.49 -2.64
CA THR A 98 -10.06 3.49 -3.43
C THR A 98 -10.57 2.31 -2.58
N GLY A 99 -10.48 2.44 -1.26
CA GLY A 99 -10.98 1.51 -0.25
C GLY A 99 -9.94 0.48 0.21
N CYS A 100 -9.73 0.37 1.52
CA CYS A 100 -8.95 -0.67 2.20
C CYS A 100 -9.80 -1.30 3.34
N ASP A 101 -9.18 -2.03 4.27
CA ASP A 101 -9.92 -2.64 5.38
C ASP A 101 -10.64 -1.61 6.28
N THR A 102 -10.11 -0.39 6.37
CA THR A 102 -10.67 0.69 7.19
C THR A 102 -11.50 1.71 6.41
N THR A 103 -11.48 1.67 5.07
CA THR A 103 -12.17 2.65 4.23
C THR A 103 -13.02 1.98 3.16
N SER A 104 -14.22 2.50 2.94
CA SER A 104 -15.03 2.05 1.81
C SER A 104 -14.43 2.51 0.49
N ARG A 105 -14.62 1.71 -0.56
CA ARG A 105 -14.30 2.17 -1.92
C ARG A 105 -15.29 3.22 -2.40
N LEU A 106 -14.80 4.17 -3.18
CA LEU A 106 -15.62 5.12 -3.92
C LEU A 106 -16.53 4.40 -4.94
N TYR A 107 -17.75 4.91 -5.13
CA TYR A 107 -18.71 4.32 -6.07
C TYR A 107 -18.14 4.35 -7.50
N GLY A 108 -18.09 3.19 -8.16
CA GLY A 108 -17.57 3.06 -9.53
C GLY A 108 -16.06 3.12 -9.67
N ILE A 109 -15.30 3.40 -8.59
CA ILE A 109 -13.84 3.53 -8.62
C ILE A 109 -13.20 2.41 -7.81
N GLY A 110 -12.21 1.74 -8.39
CA GLY A 110 -11.42 0.71 -7.70
C GLY A 110 -9.92 0.97 -7.84
N LYS A 111 -9.12 0.17 -7.12
CA LYS A 111 -7.64 0.27 -7.08
C LYS A 111 -6.99 0.37 -8.46
N ASN A 112 -7.47 -0.40 -9.45
CA ASN A 112 -6.93 -0.34 -10.82
C ASN A 112 -7.19 1.00 -11.50
N ALA A 113 -8.35 1.62 -11.26
CA ALA A 113 -8.67 2.95 -11.81
C ALA A 113 -7.80 4.03 -11.16
N GLY A 114 -7.63 3.98 -9.83
CA GLY A 114 -6.72 4.88 -9.12
C GLY A 114 -5.27 4.73 -9.56
N LEU A 115 -4.78 3.49 -9.71
CA LEU A 115 -3.43 3.23 -10.19
C LEU A 115 -3.22 3.67 -11.64
N LYS A 116 -4.21 3.47 -12.51
CA LYS A 116 -4.18 4.00 -13.88
C LYS A 116 -4.07 5.53 -13.85
N ARG A 117 -4.86 6.20 -13.01
CA ARG A 117 -4.82 7.66 -12.86
C ARG A 117 -3.46 8.16 -12.37
N LEU A 118 -2.85 7.49 -11.38
CA LEU A 118 -1.49 7.81 -10.94
C LEU A 118 -0.48 7.72 -12.07
N ARG A 119 -0.59 6.75 -12.98
CA ARG A 119 0.35 6.62 -14.10
C ARG A 119 0.19 7.74 -15.12
N GLU A 120 -1.04 8.12 -15.42
CA GLU A 120 -1.38 8.99 -16.54
C GLU A 120 -1.36 10.48 -16.18
N ASN A 121 -1.55 10.84 -14.91
CA ASN A 121 -1.77 12.23 -14.52
C ASN A 121 -0.79 12.69 -13.42
N VAL A 122 0.10 13.63 -13.76
CA VAL A 122 1.11 14.21 -12.85
C VAL A 122 0.45 14.99 -11.72
N ILE A 123 -0.53 15.86 -12.03
CA ILE A 123 -1.25 16.67 -11.04
C ILE A 123 -1.88 15.76 -9.97
N PHE A 124 -2.50 14.66 -10.39
CA PHE A 124 -3.07 13.69 -9.46
C PHE A 124 -2.02 13.05 -8.54
N ARG A 125 -0.79 12.82 -9.03
CA ARG A 125 0.33 12.35 -8.18
C ARG A 125 0.79 13.42 -7.20
N GLU A 126 0.79 14.69 -7.59
CA GLU A 126 1.15 15.81 -6.72
C GLU A 126 0.12 15.96 -5.59
N LEU A 127 -1.18 15.92 -5.91
CA LEU A 127 -2.27 15.92 -4.91
C LEU A 127 -2.13 14.74 -3.94
N ALA A 128 -1.84 13.54 -4.46
CA ALA A 128 -1.61 12.36 -3.63
C ALA A 128 -0.39 12.49 -2.70
N SER A 129 0.66 13.21 -3.14
CA SER A 129 1.88 13.40 -2.35
C SER A 129 1.66 14.31 -1.13
N VAL A 130 0.65 15.20 -1.17
CA VAL A 130 0.29 16.04 -0.01
C VAL A 130 -0.07 15.20 1.21
N PHE A 131 -0.73 14.05 1.02
CA PHE A 131 -1.11 13.15 2.11
C PHE A 131 0.07 12.49 2.82
N LEU A 132 1.25 12.45 2.18
CA LEU A 132 2.46 11.86 2.75
C LEU A 132 3.48 12.90 3.22
N ASN A 133 3.16 14.18 3.07
CA ASN A 133 3.98 15.28 3.57
C ASN A 133 3.62 15.56 5.04
N GLN A 134 4.59 15.42 5.94
CA GLN A 134 4.41 15.68 7.37
C GLN A 134 4.16 17.15 7.69
N ASP A 135 4.56 18.06 6.79
CA ASP A 135 4.36 19.50 6.92
C ASP A 135 3.04 19.99 6.28
N ALA A 136 2.23 19.08 5.72
CA ALA A 136 0.95 19.46 5.11
C ALA A 136 -0.03 19.99 6.14
N THR A 137 -0.70 21.10 5.81
CA THR A 137 -1.78 21.64 6.63
C THR A 137 -3.05 20.82 6.46
N SER A 138 -3.95 20.85 7.45
CA SER A 138 -5.27 20.23 7.33
C SER A 138 -6.05 20.76 6.13
N ASP A 139 -6.00 22.07 5.89
CA ASP A 139 -6.66 22.70 4.73
C ASP A 139 -6.07 22.19 3.41
N GLY A 140 -4.74 22.10 3.31
CA GLY A 140 -4.07 21.56 2.11
C GLY A 140 -4.42 20.10 1.84
N ILE A 141 -4.58 19.28 2.89
CA ILE A 141 -5.05 17.89 2.77
C ILE A 141 -6.51 17.86 2.27
N ILE A 142 -7.38 18.71 2.82
CA ILE A 142 -8.79 18.78 2.41
C ILE A 142 -8.89 19.21 0.95
N GLU A 143 -8.25 20.30 0.56
CA GLU A 143 -8.24 20.82 -0.81
C GLU A 143 -7.69 19.77 -1.79
N SER A 144 -6.58 19.12 -1.43
CA SER A 144 -5.97 18.08 -2.27
C SER A 144 -6.86 16.85 -2.40
N GLY A 145 -7.54 16.47 -1.31
CA GLY A 145 -8.50 15.37 -1.30
C GLY A 145 -9.73 15.65 -2.18
N GLN A 146 -10.30 16.86 -2.09
CA GLN A 146 -11.42 17.29 -2.92
C GLN A 146 -11.03 17.29 -4.40
N ALA A 147 -9.90 17.89 -4.75
CA ALA A 147 -9.39 17.91 -6.12
C ALA A 147 -9.11 16.49 -6.64
N ALA A 148 -8.51 15.62 -5.82
CA ALA A 148 -8.27 14.23 -6.18
C ALA A 148 -9.58 13.46 -6.45
N LEU A 149 -10.64 13.71 -5.68
CA LEU A 149 -11.97 13.11 -5.89
C LEU A 149 -12.59 13.55 -7.21
N VAL A 150 -12.58 14.86 -7.50
CA VAL A 150 -13.06 15.41 -8.79
C VAL A 150 -12.34 14.73 -9.95
N MET A 151 -11.01 14.65 -9.88
CA MET A 151 -10.21 14.01 -10.91
C MET A 151 -10.56 12.53 -11.05
N LEU A 152 -10.71 11.77 -9.95
CA LEU A 152 -11.07 10.35 -10.01
C LEU A 152 -12.39 10.09 -10.77
N TYR A 153 -13.35 11.00 -10.67
CA TYR A 153 -14.62 10.94 -11.40
C TYR A 153 -14.57 11.51 -12.82
N GLY A 154 -13.39 11.97 -13.27
CA GLY A 154 -13.18 12.46 -14.64
C GLY A 154 -13.33 13.96 -14.79
N GLY A 155 -13.48 14.71 -13.70
CA GLY A 155 -13.47 16.17 -13.73
C GLY A 155 -12.10 16.76 -14.05
N GLU A 156 -12.12 18.01 -14.52
CA GLU A 156 -10.94 18.79 -14.91
C GLU A 156 -10.37 19.62 -13.75
N THR A 157 -9.14 20.10 -13.93
CA THR A 157 -8.49 20.97 -12.95
C THR A 157 -9.26 22.28 -12.79
N GLY A 158 -9.66 22.60 -11.56
CA GLY A 158 -10.45 23.80 -11.25
C GLY A 158 -11.95 23.55 -11.10
N GLU A 159 -12.42 22.35 -11.44
CA GLU A 159 -13.77 21.91 -11.06
C GLU A 159 -13.82 21.57 -9.57
N SER A 160 -14.99 21.81 -8.96
CA SER A 160 -15.21 21.69 -7.53
C SER A 160 -16.33 20.68 -7.23
N LEU A 161 -16.30 20.10 -6.03
CA LEU A 161 -17.38 19.23 -5.54
C LEU A 161 -18.65 20.02 -5.17
N GLU A 162 -18.51 21.32 -4.96
CA GLU A 162 -19.60 22.24 -4.67
C GLU A 162 -20.06 22.84 -6.01
N GLN A 163 -21.24 22.41 -6.46
CA GLN A 163 -21.98 22.98 -7.58
C GLN A 163 -23.05 23.93 -7.06
#